data_AF-A0A183L3P0-F1
#
_entry.id   AF-A0A183L3P0-F1
#
_cell.length_a   1.000
_cell.length_b   1.000
_cell.length_c   1.000
_cell.angle_alpha   90.00
_cell.angle_beta   90.00
_cell.angle_gamma   90.00
#
_symmetry.space_group_name_H-M   'P 1'
#
loop_
_entity.id
_entity.type
_entity.pdbx_description
1 polymer ?
#
loop_
_entity_poly.entity_id
_entity_poly.type
_entity_poly.pdbx_seq_one_letter_code
_entity_poly.pdbx_strand_id
1 'polypeptide(L)'
;MLLRSIHYAYAKELESVGNIQQAIEHYIKSGTYQFEVPRMLQNNPELLESFVNKQNDQNVKSWWAKTLEAQGRLEEAKTYYSNSKDYLSLVRVLCCLGEESEAETICNE
;
A
#
# COMPACT_ATOMS: atom_id res chain seq x y z
N MET A 1 22.00 -8.40 10.92
CA MET A 1 21.14 -9.31 10.13
C MET A 1 20.29 -10.24 10.99
N LEU A 2 20.86 -10.90 12.01
CA LEU A 2 20.14 -11.87 12.86
C LEU A 2 18.83 -11.34 13.49
N LEU A 3 18.81 -10.07 13.92
CA LEU A 3 17.62 -9.49 14.55
C LEU A 3 16.42 -9.40 13.58
N ARG A 4 16.66 -9.05 12.31
CA ARG A 4 15.60 -8.96 11.29
C ARG A 4 15.01 -10.33 10.97
N SER A 5 15.85 -11.37 10.89
CA SER A 5 15.39 -12.75 10.66
C SER A 5 14.60 -13.30 11.85
N ILE A 6 14.95 -12.93 13.08
CA ILE A 6 14.18 -13.30 14.28
C ILE A 6 12.81 -12.61 14.25
N HIS A 7 12.76 -11.31 13.95
CA HIS A 7 11.48 -10.61 13.81
C HIS A 7 10.62 -11.22 12.71
N TYR A 8 11.21 -11.61 11.58
CA TYR A 8 10.48 -12.27 10.50
C TYR A 8 9.91 -13.62 10.94
N ALA A 9 10.73 -14.50 11.52
CA ALA A 9 10.28 -15.81 11.98
C ALA A 9 9.16 -15.68 13.03
N TYR A 10 9.33 -14.77 13.99
CA TYR A 10 8.31 -14.53 15.00
C TYR A 10 7.02 -13.93 14.44
N ALA A 11 7.10 -13.08 13.40
CA ALA A 11 5.92 -12.60 12.70
C ALA A 11 5.14 -13.74 12.02
N LYS A 12 5.83 -14.71 11.42
CA LYS A 12 5.19 -15.91 10.84
C LYS A 12 4.48 -16.75 11.89
N GLU A 13 5.10 -16.95 13.06
CA GLU A 13 4.46 -17.65 14.17
C GLU A 13 3.21 -16.92 14.67
N LEU A 14 3.31 -15.61 14.89
CA LEU A 14 2.18 -14.76 15.30
C LEU A 14 1.03 -14.80 14.27
N GLU A 15 1.35 -14.74 12.98
CA GLU A 15 0.36 -14.89 11.91
C GLU A 15 -0.33 -16.26 11.97
N SER A 16 0.44 -17.35 12.16
CA SER A 16 -0.11 -18.71 12.20
C SER A 16 -1.11 -18.94 13.33
N VAL A 17 -0.95 -18.24 14.46
CA VAL A 17 -1.87 -18.28 15.61
C VAL A 17 -2.95 -17.20 15.54
N GLY A 18 -3.03 -16.45 14.44
CA GLY A 18 -4.05 -15.42 14.21
C GLY A 18 -3.81 -14.09 14.93
N ASN A 19 -2.62 -13.87 15.51
CA ASN A 19 -2.26 -12.59 16.15
C ASN A 19 -1.77 -11.56 15.11
N ILE A 20 -2.71 -11.11 14.28
CA ILE A 20 -2.44 -10.27 13.12
C ILE A 20 -1.74 -8.95 13.49
N GLN A 21 -2.21 -8.27 14.53
CA GLN A 21 -1.67 -6.96 14.91
C GLN A 21 -0.18 -7.03 15.27
N GLN A 22 0.21 -8.02 16.08
CA GLN A 22 1.63 -8.20 16.42
C GLN A 22 2.45 -8.70 15.24
N ALA A 23 1.87 -9.54 14.36
CA ALA A 23 2.54 -9.99 13.14
C ALA A 23 2.94 -8.79 12.26
N ILE A 24 2.04 -7.81 12.08
CA ILE A 24 2.32 -6.56 11.35
C ILE A 24 3.53 -5.83 11.96
N GLU A 25 3.53 -5.62 13.27
CA GLU A 25 4.64 -4.91 13.95
C GLU A 25 5.98 -5.59 13.75
N HIS A 26 6.01 -6.93 13.78
CA HIS A 26 7.22 -7.70 13.58
C HIS A 26 7.65 -7.76 12.11
N TYR A 27 6.71 -7.75 11.15
CA TYR A 27 7.03 -7.57 9.73
C TYR A 27 7.58 -6.18 9.40
N ILE A 28 7.18 -5.15 10.14
CA ILE A 28 7.79 -3.81 10.03
C ILE A 28 9.24 -3.87 10.55
N LYS A 29 9.46 -4.46 11.73
CA LYS A 29 10.80 -4.59 12.33
C LYS A 29 11.76 -5.46 11.50
N SER A 30 11.25 -6.46 10.77
CA SER A 30 12.05 -7.25 9.84
C SER A 30 12.33 -6.52 8.52
N GLY A 31 11.58 -5.48 8.18
CA GLY A 31 11.65 -4.77 6.91
C GLY A 31 10.98 -5.51 5.75
N THR A 32 10.06 -6.45 6.03
CA THR A 32 9.37 -7.27 5.01
C THR A 32 7.89 -6.91 4.86
N TYR A 33 7.41 -5.90 5.59
CA TYR A 33 6.00 -5.49 5.65
C TYR A 33 5.38 -5.16 4.29
N GLN A 34 6.18 -4.62 3.34
CA GLN A 34 5.70 -4.25 2.01
C GLN A 34 5.17 -5.44 1.20
N PHE A 35 5.60 -6.67 1.53
CA PHE A 35 5.16 -7.89 0.87
C PHE A 35 4.31 -8.77 1.79
N GLU A 36 4.75 -8.95 3.04
CA GLU A 36 4.11 -9.90 3.96
C GLU A 36 2.78 -9.41 4.52
N VAL A 37 2.64 -8.11 4.81
CA VAL A 37 1.38 -7.58 5.34
C VAL A 37 0.27 -7.61 4.29
N PRO A 38 0.50 -7.16 3.03
CA PRO A 38 -0.42 -7.41 1.93
C PRO A 38 -0.83 -8.87 1.75
N ARG A 39 0.14 -9.79 1.70
CA ARG A 39 -0.14 -11.23 1.55
C ARG A 39 -1.02 -11.75 2.68
N MET A 40 -0.70 -11.40 3.93
CA MET A 40 -1.45 -11.83 5.11
C MET A 40 -2.88 -11.27 5.11
N LEU A 41 -3.07 -10.01 4.66
CA LEU A 41 -4.35 -9.31 4.71
C LEU A 41 -5.12 -9.34 3.37
N GLN A 42 -4.69 -10.13 2.39
CA GLN A 42 -5.27 -10.11 1.03
C GLN A 42 -6.79 -10.36 0.99
N ASN A 43 -7.31 -11.13 1.95
CA ASN A 43 -8.74 -11.44 2.08
C ASN A 43 -9.51 -10.46 2.97
N ASN A 44 -8.83 -9.45 3.53
CA ASN A 44 -9.39 -8.45 4.44
C ASN A 44 -9.00 -7.04 3.96
N PRO A 45 -9.59 -6.56 2.84
CA PRO A 45 -9.20 -5.30 2.20
C PRO A 45 -9.31 -4.10 3.14
N GLU A 46 -10.29 -4.08 4.06
CA GLU A 46 -10.46 -3.01 5.04
C GLU A 46 -9.27 -2.89 6.01
N LEU A 47 -8.77 -4.04 6.51
CA LEU A 47 -7.59 -4.06 7.39
C LEU A 47 -6.34 -3.67 6.65
N LEU A 48 -6.21 -4.10 5.40
CA LEU A 48 -5.09 -3.76 4.53
C LEU A 48 -5.05 -2.27 4.23
N GLU A 49 -6.20 -1.69 3.90
CA GLU A 49 -6.33 -0.25 3.70
C GLU A 49 -6.02 0.54 4.98
N SER A 50 -6.53 0.10 6.14
CA SER A 50 -6.19 0.70 7.43
C SER A 50 -4.68 0.66 7.69
N PHE A 51 -4.02 -0.45 7.35
CA PHE A 51 -2.58 -0.58 7.45
C PHE A 51 -1.85 0.42 6.53
N VAL A 52 -2.23 0.50 5.25
CA VAL A 52 -1.65 1.43 4.26
C VAL A 52 -1.78 2.87 4.72
N ASN A 53 -2.96 3.26 5.21
CA ASN A 53 -3.24 4.63 5.67
C ASN A 53 -2.43 5.04 6.90
N LYS A 54 -2.04 4.07 7.73
CA LYS A 54 -1.15 4.30 8.89
C LYS A 54 0.32 4.44 8.50
N GLN A 55 0.72 4.03 7.29
CA GLN A 55 2.10 4.14 6.85
C GLN A 55 2.38 5.52 6.25
N ASN A 56 3.55 6.08 6.58
CA ASN A 56 4.13 7.24 5.89
C ASN A 56 5.03 6.83 4.70
N ASP A 57 4.98 5.57 4.29
CA ASP A 57 5.79 5.01 3.21
C ASP A 57 5.10 5.20 1.85
N GLN A 58 5.69 6.03 0.99
CA GLN A 58 5.20 6.29 -0.36
C GLN A 58 5.12 5.02 -1.21
N ASN A 59 6.04 4.06 -1.01
CA ASN A 59 6.04 2.82 -1.78
C ASN A 59 4.83 1.95 -1.46
N VAL A 60 4.44 1.88 -0.18
CA VAL A 60 3.24 1.15 0.25
C VAL A 60 1.98 1.79 -0.35
N LYS A 61 1.92 3.12 -0.37
CA LYS A 61 0.79 3.86 -0.96
C LYS A 61 0.72 3.70 -2.49
N SER A 62 1.84 3.81 -3.20
CA SER A 62 1.88 3.59 -4.66
C SER A 62 1.53 2.14 -5.02
N TRP A 63 2.00 1.16 -4.24
CA TRP A 63 1.61 -0.24 -4.41
C TRP A 63 0.10 -0.45 -4.20
N TRP A 64 -0.48 0.18 -3.17
CA TRP A 64 -1.92 0.10 -2.93
C TRP A 64 -2.74 0.75 -4.05
N ALA A 65 -2.30 1.92 -4.53
CA ALA A 65 -2.89 2.58 -5.69
C ALA A 65 -2.92 1.67 -6.92
N LYS A 66 -1.79 1.02 -7.25
CA LYS A 66 -1.69 0.04 -8.35
C LYS A 66 -2.64 -1.13 -8.18
N THR A 67 -2.82 -1.58 -6.94
CA THR A 67 -3.74 -2.67 -6.60
C THR A 67 -5.19 -2.27 -6.84
N LEU A 68 -5.60 -1.08 -6.37
CA LEU A 68 -6.92 -0.52 -6.61
C LEU A 68 -7.19 -0.31 -8.10
N GLU A 69 -6.19 0.20 -8.81
CA GLU A 69 -6.27 0.42 -10.25
C GLU A 69 -6.46 -0.89 -11.03
N ALA A 70 -5.72 -1.95 -10.68
CA ALA A 70 -5.88 -3.27 -11.27
C ALA A 70 -7.27 -3.88 -10.99
N GLN A 71 -7.96 -3.44 -9.94
CA GLN A 71 -9.34 -3.80 -9.61
C GLN A 71 -10.38 -2.89 -10.29
N GLY A 72 -9.95 -1.90 -11.07
CA GLY A 72 -10.83 -0.91 -11.72
C GLY A 72 -11.32 0.21 -10.81
N ARG A 73 -10.80 0.31 -9.57
CA ARG A 73 -11.19 1.32 -8.58
C ARG A 73 -10.39 2.61 -8.78
N LEU A 74 -10.58 3.24 -9.93
CA LEU A 74 -9.75 4.36 -10.40
C LEU A 74 -9.85 5.62 -9.51
N GLU A 75 -11.03 5.97 -9.00
CA GLU A 75 -11.21 7.12 -8.09
C GLU A 75 -10.40 6.98 -6.80
N GLU A 76 -10.32 5.76 -6.27
CA GLU A 76 -9.57 5.48 -5.06
C GLU A 76 -8.07 5.43 -5.38
N ALA A 77 -7.70 4.81 -6.51
CA ALA A 77 -6.32 4.79 -6.98
C ALA A 77 -5.75 6.23 -7.17
N LYS A 78 -6.55 7.15 -7.73
CA LYS A 78 -6.23 8.59 -7.84
C LYS A 78 -5.79 9.18 -6.50
N THR A 79 -6.57 8.96 -5.46
CA THR A 79 -6.29 9.46 -4.09
C THR A 79 -4.94 8.94 -3.59
N TYR A 80 -4.67 7.65 -3.76
CA TYR A 80 -3.42 7.06 -3.27
C TYR A 80 -2.20 7.45 -4.12
N TYR A 81 -2.34 7.60 -5.43
CA TYR A 81 -1.25 8.10 -6.30
C TYR A 81 -0.85 9.54 -5.96
N SER A 82 -1.82 10.40 -5.67
CA SER A 82 -1.56 11.76 -5.16
C SER A 82 -0.81 11.70 -3.82
N ASN A 83 -1.30 10.89 -2.87
CA ASN A 83 -0.65 10.72 -1.57
C ASN A 83 0.76 10.12 -1.64
N SER A 84 1.04 9.27 -2.64
CA SER A 84 2.37 8.70 -2.87
C SER A 84 3.27 9.59 -3.74
N LYS A 85 2.77 10.71 -4.26
CA LYS A 85 3.45 11.59 -5.23
C LYS A 85 3.88 10.87 -6.50
N ASP A 86 3.10 9.88 -6.92
CA ASP A 86 3.30 9.15 -8.18
C ASP A 86 2.55 9.87 -9.30
N TYR A 87 3.04 11.06 -9.65
CA TYR A 87 2.34 11.98 -10.55
C TYR A 87 2.17 11.42 -11.96
N LEU A 88 3.12 10.60 -12.43
CA LEU A 88 3.00 9.94 -13.73
C LEU A 88 1.79 8.99 -13.77
N SER A 89 1.62 8.18 -12.73
CA SER A 89 0.47 7.28 -12.63
C SER A 89 -0.82 8.06 -12.38
N LEU A 90 -0.75 9.13 -11.58
CA LEU A 90 -1.89 10.00 -11.28
C LEU A 90 -2.47 10.65 -12.54
N VAL A 91 -1.63 11.31 -13.36
CA VAL A 91 -2.03 11.94 -14.62
C VAL A 91 -2.72 10.93 -15.54
N ARG A 92 -2.15 9.74 -15.66
CA ARG A 92 -2.75 8.67 -16.47
C ARG A 92 -4.13 8.25 -15.95
N VAL A 93 -4.29 8.09 -14.63
CA VAL A 93 -5.60 7.77 -14.02
C VAL A 93 -6.60 8.89 -14.23
N LEU A 94 -6.21 10.15 -14.05
CA LEU A 94 -7.05 11.32 -14.30
C LEU A 94 -7.55 11.36 -15.75
N CYS A 95 -6.68 11.09 -16.73
CA CYS A 95 -7.10 10.97 -18.12
C CYS A 95 -8.10 9.81 -18.32
N CYS A 96 -7.89 8.66 -17.68
CA CYS A 96 -8.85 7.55 -17.75
C CYS A 96 -10.21 7.89 -17.12
N LEU A 97 -10.26 8.78 -16.13
CA LEU A 97 -11.47 9.27 -15.48
C LEU A 97 -12.15 10.41 -16.26
N GLY A 98 -11.50 10.96 -17.29
CA GLY A 98 -11.99 12.13 -18.03
C GLY A 98 -11.74 13.46 -17.31
N GLU A 99 -10.88 13.48 -16.29
CA GLU A 99 -10.53 14.66 -15.48
C GLU A 99 -9.32 15.40 -16.08
N GLU A 100 -9.41 15.77 -17.36
CA GLU A 100 -8.30 16.32 -18.16
C GLU A 100 -7.75 17.64 -17.59
N SER A 101 -8.61 18.49 -17.04
CA SER A 101 -8.20 19.78 -16.46
C SER A 101 -7.31 19.60 -15.22
N GLU A 102 -7.57 18.59 -14.40
CA GLU A 102 -6.76 18.29 -13.21
C GLU A 102 -5.42 17.66 -13.64
N ALA A 103 -5.45 16.79 -14.64
CA ALA A 103 -4.25 16.21 -15.25
C ALA A 103 -3.31 17.28 -15.81
N GLU A 104 -3.85 18.27 -16.54
CA GLU A 104 -3.09 19.39 -17.07
C GLU A 104 -2.46 20.25 -15.96
N THR A 105 -3.19 20.49 -14.87
CA THR A 105 -2.68 21.26 -13.73
C THR A 105 -1.44 20.58 -13.14
N ILE A 106 -1.50 19.28 -12.88
CA ILE A 106 -0.37 18.50 -12.33
C ILE A 106 0.82 18.47 -13.28
N CYS A 107 0.61 18.49 -14.60
CA CYS A 107 1.71 18.51 -15.57
C CYS A 107 2.47 19.86 -15.61
N ASN A 108 1.84 20.93 -15.15
CA ASN A 108 2.37 22.29 -15.24
C ASN A 108 2.97 22.81 -13.91
N GLU A 109 2.90 22.02 -12.83
CA GLU A 109 3.59 22.29 -11.55
C GLU A 109 5.07 21.88 -11.56
#